data_AF-A0A6C2YRR9-F1
#
_entry.id   AF-A0A6C2YRR9-F1
#
_cell.length_a   1.000
_cell.length_b   1.000
_cell.length_c   1.000
_cell.angle_alpha   90.00
_cell.angle_beta   90.00
_cell.angle_gamma   90.00
#
_symmetry.space_group_name_H-M   'P 1'
#
loop_
_entity.id
_entity.type
_entity.pdbx_description
1 polymer ?
#
loop_
_entity_poly.entity_id
_entity_poly.type
_entity_poly.pdbx_seq_one_letter_code
_entity_poly.pdbx_strand_id
1 'polypeptide(L)'
;MTAEDLRAALAAPMTLDRFRQLAAALRGRAADEVFGLLWPLALDTDLAPADAWASCLLVELEPWCPLSVEDALRAIGASRLNLSNRLVPLYLASQFGKRKVGKAYRALVPPEFSGEVPPELSGIMYWLGAPAVELAGWFCNWRREG
;
A
#
# COMPACT_ATOMS: atom_id res chain seq x y z
N MET A 1 -10.06 10.16 -14.79
CA MET A 1 -10.21 10.23 -13.32
C MET A 1 -8.95 10.83 -12.75
N THR A 2 -9.06 11.98 -12.10
CA THR A 2 -7.96 12.68 -11.45
C THR A 2 -7.66 12.07 -10.07
N ALA A 3 -6.56 12.50 -9.42
CA ALA A 3 -6.25 12.14 -8.04
C ALA A 3 -7.32 12.63 -7.06
N GLU A 4 -7.88 13.81 -7.31
CA GLU A 4 -8.94 14.40 -6.48
C GLU A 4 -10.26 13.63 -6.63
N ASP A 5 -10.65 13.28 -7.86
CA ASP A 5 -11.82 12.43 -8.12
C ASP A 5 -11.71 11.09 -7.39
N LEU A 6 -10.53 10.46 -7.47
CA LEU A 6 -10.27 9.18 -6.84
C LEU A 6 -10.33 9.31 -5.31
N ARG A 7 -9.69 10.33 -4.74
CA ARG A 7 -9.74 10.60 -3.30
C ARG A 7 -11.19 10.77 -2.82
N ALA A 8 -11.98 11.58 -3.52
CA ALA A 8 -13.40 11.77 -3.18
C ALA A 8 -14.19 10.46 -3.29
N ALA A 9 -13.91 9.65 -4.31
CA ALA A 9 -14.57 8.36 -4.49
C ALA A 9 -14.24 7.35 -3.38
N LEU A 10 -13.00 7.37 -2.87
CA LEU A 10 -12.53 6.49 -1.79
C LEU A 10 -12.96 6.94 -0.39
N ALA A 11 -13.20 8.24 -0.19
CA ALA A 11 -13.68 8.79 1.08
C ALA A 11 -15.17 8.50 1.33
N ALA A 12 -15.94 8.29 0.26
CA ALA A 12 -17.36 7.98 0.37
C ALA A 12 -17.58 6.50 0.80
N PRO A 13 -18.75 6.16 1.36
CA PRO A 13 -19.07 4.79 1.74
C PRO A 13 -18.79 3.80 0.60
N MET A 14 -18.00 2.78 0.91
CA MET A 14 -17.52 1.79 -0.05
C MET A 14 -18.31 0.50 0.09
N THR A 15 -18.98 0.10 -0.99
CA THR A 15 -19.58 -1.22 -1.15
C THR A 15 -18.71 -2.08 -2.06
N LEU A 16 -18.90 -3.40 -2.05
CA LEU A 16 -18.15 -4.28 -2.95
C LEU A 16 -18.39 -3.95 -4.43
N ASP A 17 -19.61 -3.59 -4.81
CA ASP A 17 -19.92 -3.19 -6.19
C ASP A 17 -19.23 -1.89 -6.59
N ARG A 18 -19.21 -0.89 -5.69
CA ARG A 18 -18.48 0.36 -5.92
C ARG A 18 -16.98 0.12 -6.04
N PHE A 19 -16.43 -0.75 -5.18
CA PHE A 19 -15.04 -1.16 -5.25
C PHE A 19 -14.72 -1.83 -6.60
N ARG A 20 -15.56 -2.77 -7.05
CA ARG A 20 -15.42 -3.43 -8.36
C ARG A 20 -15.47 -2.43 -9.52
N GLN A 21 -16.37 -1.44 -9.46
CA GLN A 21 -16.47 -0.39 -10.47
C GLN A 21 -15.22 0.48 -10.51
N LEU A 22 -14.70 0.90 -9.35
CA LEU A 22 -13.45 1.67 -9.27
C LEU A 22 -12.25 0.87 -9.78
N ALA A 23 -12.14 -0.40 -9.38
CA ALA A 23 -11.10 -1.31 -9.87
C ALA A 23 -11.17 -1.47 -11.40
N ALA A 24 -12.37 -1.65 -11.96
CA ALA A 24 -12.55 -1.75 -13.41
C ALA A 24 -12.17 -0.44 -14.14
N ALA A 25 -12.54 0.71 -13.59
CA ALA A 25 -12.19 2.02 -14.15
C ALA A 25 -10.68 2.27 -14.15
N LEU A 26 -9.98 1.82 -13.11
CA LEU A 26 -8.51 1.92 -13.00
C LEU A 26 -7.79 0.91 -13.90
N ARG A 27 -8.33 -0.30 -14.09
CA ARG A 27 -7.71 -1.36 -14.91
C ARG A 27 -7.55 -0.96 -16.38
N GLY A 28 -8.34 -0.01 -16.88
CA GLY A 28 -8.22 0.52 -18.24
C GLY A 28 -7.08 1.53 -18.45
N ARG A 29 -6.29 1.83 -17.41
CA ARG A 29 -5.23 2.84 -17.42
C ARG A 29 -3.84 2.21 -17.39
N ALA A 30 -2.82 3.01 -17.70
CA ALA A 30 -1.43 2.57 -17.62
C ALA A 30 -1.03 2.28 -16.17
N ALA A 31 -0.21 1.24 -15.94
CA ALA A 31 0.11 0.76 -14.59
C ALA A 31 0.84 1.80 -13.73
N ASP A 32 1.74 2.57 -14.34
CA ASP A 32 2.45 3.69 -13.71
C ASP A 32 1.50 4.82 -13.29
N GLU A 33 0.50 5.12 -14.10
CA GLU A 33 -0.55 6.09 -13.78
C GLU A 33 -1.41 5.60 -12.61
N VAL A 34 -1.82 4.34 -12.62
CA VAL A 34 -2.59 3.74 -11.51
C VAL A 34 -1.77 3.75 -10.22
N PHE A 35 -0.49 3.37 -10.29
CA PHE A 35 0.43 3.44 -9.16
C PHE A 35 0.54 4.87 -8.62
N GLY A 36 0.80 5.85 -9.49
CA GLY A 36 1.00 7.25 -9.11
C GLY A 36 -0.23 7.88 -8.43
N LEU A 37 -1.42 7.34 -8.72
CA LEU A 37 -2.67 7.75 -8.06
C LEU A 37 -2.88 7.06 -6.71
N LEU A 38 -2.63 5.76 -6.62
CA LEU A 38 -2.97 4.98 -5.44
C LEU A 38 -1.90 5.02 -4.36
N TRP A 39 -0.63 5.02 -4.74
CA TRP A 39 0.49 4.94 -3.80
C TRP A 39 0.50 6.10 -2.80
N PRO A 40 0.39 7.39 -3.20
CA PRO A 40 0.36 8.49 -2.24
C PRO A 40 -0.84 8.42 -1.30
N LEU A 41 -2.01 8.02 -1.81
CA LEU A 41 -3.24 7.90 -1.02
C LEU A 41 -3.14 6.77 0.02
N ALA A 42 -2.49 5.66 -0.34
CA ALA A 42 -2.28 4.52 0.55
C ALA A 42 -1.34 4.83 1.73
N LEU A 43 -0.50 5.85 1.61
CA LEU A 43 0.52 6.23 2.59
C LEU A 43 0.10 7.40 3.52
N ASP A 44 -1.10 7.95 3.35
CA ASP A 44 -1.57 9.14 4.07
C ASP A 44 -2.75 8.83 5.01
N THR A 45 -2.49 8.68 6.31
CA THR A 45 -3.53 8.42 7.33
C THR A 45 -4.58 9.50 7.46
N ASP A 46 -4.27 10.75 7.07
CA ASP A 46 -5.22 11.86 7.19
C ASP A 46 -6.43 11.66 6.26
N LEU A 47 -6.34 10.67 5.37
CA LEU A 47 -7.37 10.31 4.42
C LEU A 47 -8.28 9.17 4.88
N ALA A 48 -8.13 8.65 6.11
CA ALA A 48 -8.97 7.54 6.58
C ALA A 48 -10.47 7.82 6.38
N PRO A 49 -11.24 6.92 5.75
CA PRO A 49 -10.90 5.54 5.37
C PRO A 49 -10.32 5.34 3.95
N ALA A 50 -10.08 6.42 3.20
CA ALA A 50 -9.62 6.34 1.81
C ALA A 50 -8.22 5.70 1.66
N ASP A 51 -7.35 5.80 2.66
CA ASP A 51 -6.03 5.16 2.71
C ASP A 51 -6.14 3.63 2.62
N ALA A 52 -7.06 3.05 3.40
CA ALA A 52 -7.33 1.62 3.41
C ALA A 52 -7.85 1.13 2.05
N TRP A 53 -8.78 1.88 1.43
CA TRP A 53 -9.32 1.53 0.12
C TRP A 53 -8.31 1.71 -1.01
N ALA A 54 -7.47 2.75 -0.97
CA ALA A 54 -6.35 2.90 -1.91
C ALA A 54 -5.41 1.70 -1.82
N SER A 55 -5.11 1.25 -0.60
CA SER A 55 -4.25 0.09 -0.36
C SER A 55 -4.90 -1.22 -0.81
N CYS A 56 -6.23 -1.36 -0.67
CA CYS A 56 -6.99 -2.48 -1.23
C CYS A 56 -6.89 -2.50 -2.76
N LEU A 57 -7.01 -1.34 -3.41
CA LEU A 57 -6.91 -1.22 -4.86
C LEU A 57 -5.49 -1.51 -5.36
N LEU A 58 -4.44 -1.13 -4.62
CA LEU A 58 -3.06 -1.52 -4.94
C LEU A 58 -2.91 -3.04 -4.97
N VAL A 59 -3.46 -3.74 -3.98
CA VAL A 59 -3.40 -5.22 -3.91
C VAL A 59 -4.30 -5.87 -4.96
N GLU A 60 -5.48 -5.32 -5.22
CA GLU A 60 -6.42 -5.87 -6.21
C GLU A 60 -5.94 -5.73 -7.66
N LEU A 61 -5.33 -4.58 -7.98
CA LEU A 61 -4.92 -4.26 -9.34
C LEU A 61 -3.47 -4.64 -9.60
N GLU A 62 -2.66 -4.79 -8.55
CA GLU A 62 -1.22 -5.04 -8.59
C GLU A 62 -0.50 -4.23 -9.67
N PRO A 63 -0.70 -2.89 -9.75
CA PRO A 63 0.03 -2.09 -10.72
C PRO A 63 1.52 -2.26 -10.47
N TRP A 64 2.30 -2.39 -11.54
CA TRP A 64 3.75 -2.47 -11.43
C TRP A 64 4.29 -1.26 -10.66
N CYS A 65 5.08 -1.50 -9.61
CA CYS A 65 5.73 -0.44 -8.86
C CYS A 65 6.92 0.14 -9.65
N PRO A 66 6.89 1.42 -10.06
CA PRO A 66 7.97 2.05 -10.81
C PRO A 66 9.16 2.45 -9.94
N LEU A 67 9.02 2.38 -8.61
CA LEU A 67 10.08 2.75 -7.66
C LEU A 67 11.06 1.60 -7.47
N SER A 68 12.30 1.95 -7.11
CA SER A 68 13.19 0.98 -6.47
C SER A 68 12.64 0.57 -5.10
N VAL A 69 13.11 -0.56 -4.55
CA VAL A 69 12.68 -1.01 -3.22
C VAL A 69 13.08 0.02 -2.17
N GLU A 70 14.27 0.59 -2.32
CA GLU A 70 14.84 1.63 -1.48
C GLU A 70 13.99 2.90 -1.52
N ASP A 71 13.59 3.36 -2.71
CA ASP A 71 12.75 4.56 -2.84
C ASP A 71 11.34 4.35 -2.31
N ALA A 72 10.76 3.15 -2.49
CA ALA A 72 9.47 2.81 -1.87
C ALA A 72 9.56 2.82 -0.34
N LEU A 73 10.66 2.32 0.24
CA LEU A 73 10.90 2.38 1.68
C LEU A 73 11.09 3.82 2.15
N ARG A 74 11.85 4.66 1.44
CA ARG A 74 11.98 6.09 1.78
C ARG A 74 10.63 6.80 1.75
N ALA A 75 9.81 6.52 0.73
CA ALA A 75 8.46 7.09 0.65
C ALA A 75 7.62 6.73 1.88
N ILE A 76 7.71 5.49 2.38
CA ILE A 76 7.01 5.05 3.59
C ILE A 76 7.59 5.73 4.84
N GLY A 77 8.91 5.80 4.97
CA GLY A 77 9.55 6.44 6.12
C GLY A 77 9.28 7.96 6.20
N ALA A 78 8.90 8.58 5.09
CA ALA A 78 8.48 9.97 5.02
C ALA A 78 6.95 10.16 5.07
N SER A 79 6.17 9.09 5.17
CA SER A 79 4.72 9.15 5.12
C SER A 79 4.08 9.19 6.50
N ARG A 80 2.74 9.21 6.51
CA ARG A 80 1.93 9.00 7.71
C ARG A 80 1.18 7.69 7.52
N LEU A 81 1.90 6.60 7.29
CA LEU A 81 1.24 5.31 7.02
C LEU A 81 0.50 4.84 8.27
N ASN A 82 -0.73 4.36 8.09
CA ASN A 82 -1.47 3.71 9.15
C ASN A 82 -0.78 2.39 9.52
N LEU A 83 -0.23 2.26 10.72
CA LEU A 83 0.51 1.05 11.12
C LEU A 83 -0.36 -0.22 11.16
N SER A 84 -1.70 -0.07 11.20
CA SER A 84 -2.65 -1.19 11.10
C SER A 84 -2.92 -1.61 9.65
N ASN A 85 -2.50 -0.80 8.67
CA ASN A 85 -2.68 -1.06 7.27
C ASN A 85 -1.63 -2.06 6.75
N ARG A 86 -2.00 -3.34 6.82
CA ARG A 86 -1.20 -4.46 6.32
C ARG A 86 -1.19 -4.65 4.80
N LEU A 87 -1.93 -3.84 4.04
CA LEU A 87 -2.05 -4.00 2.59
C LEU A 87 -0.87 -3.39 1.84
N VAL A 88 -0.30 -2.30 2.35
CA VAL A 88 0.96 -1.74 1.83
C VAL A 88 2.11 -2.76 1.92
N PRO A 89 2.37 -3.43 3.06
CA PRO A 89 3.40 -4.47 3.11
C PRO A 89 3.04 -5.70 2.26
N LEU A 90 1.75 -6.05 2.11
CA LEU A 90 1.32 -7.10 1.18
C LEU A 90 1.69 -6.75 -0.27
N TYR A 91 1.39 -5.52 -0.70
CA TYR A 91 1.73 -5.02 -2.03
C TYR A 91 3.25 -5.02 -2.25
N LEU A 92 4.05 -4.52 -1.30
CA LEU A 92 5.52 -4.60 -1.41
C LEU A 92 6.03 -6.04 -1.53
N ALA A 93 5.42 -6.97 -0.79
CA ALA A 93 5.77 -8.38 -0.87
C ALA A 93 5.44 -8.99 -2.24
N SER A 94 4.33 -8.60 -2.88
CA SER A 94 3.98 -9.10 -4.21
C SER A 94 4.86 -8.49 -5.31
N GLN A 95 5.21 -7.22 -5.20
CA GLN A 95 6.06 -6.52 -6.18
C GLN A 95 7.54 -6.93 -6.11
N PHE A 96 8.08 -7.08 -4.89
CA PHE A 96 9.53 -7.22 -4.68
C PHE A 96 9.95 -8.51 -3.97
N GLY A 97 9.02 -9.16 -3.27
CA GLY A 97 9.32 -10.28 -2.39
C GLY A 97 9.88 -9.85 -1.04
N LYS A 98 9.40 -10.48 0.04
CA LYS A 98 9.76 -10.18 1.43
C LYS A 98 11.28 -10.14 1.69
N ARG A 99 12.03 -11.07 1.11
CA ARG A 99 13.48 -11.17 1.28
C ARG A 99 14.20 -9.95 0.71
N LYS A 100 13.78 -9.46 -0.47
CA LYS A 100 14.37 -8.29 -1.13
C LYS A 100 14.08 -7.02 -0.33
N VAL A 101 12.84 -6.84 0.11
CA VAL A 101 12.44 -5.72 0.97
C VAL A 101 13.24 -5.72 2.27
N GLY A 102 13.36 -6.86 2.95
CA GLY A 102 14.15 -6.96 4.18
C GLY A 102 15.65 -6.72 3.97
N LYS A 103 16.21 -7.06 2.80
CA LYS A 103 17.60 -6.72 2.47
C LYS A 103 17.77 -5.21 2.25
N ALA A 104 16.88 -4.59 1.48
CA ALA A 104 16.89 -3.14 1.24
C ALA A 104 16.73 -2.36 2.54
N TYR A 105 15.79 -2.74 3.40
CA TYR A 105 15.61 -2.14 4.73
C TYR A 105 16.90 -2.17 5.56
N ARG A 106 17.57 -3.32 5.64
CA ARG A 106 18.83 -3.44 6.41
C ARG A 106 19.98 -2.65 5.80
N ALA A 107 19.97 -2.41 4.49
CA ALA A 107 20.98 -1.60 3.82
C ALA A 107 20.72 -0.10 3.97
N LEU A 108 19.44 0.30 4.00
CA LEU A 108 18.98 1.69 4.01
C LEU A 108 18.91 2.28 5.41
N VAL A 109 18.37 1.53 6.37
CA VAL A 109 18.03 2.08 7.70
C VAL A 109 19.27 2.48 8.52
N PRO A 110 20.32 1.65 8.64
CA PRO A 110 21.51 2.03 9.39
C PRO A 110 22.23 3.30 8.89
N PRO A 111 22.41 3.54 7.57
CA PRO A 111 23.05 4.77 7.10
C PRO A 111 22.13 5.99 7.06
N GLU A 112 20.84 5.85 6.76
CA GLU A 112 19.93 7.00 6.56
C GLU A 112 19.21 7.42 7.84
N PHE A 113 19.02 6.51 8.78
CA PHE A 113 18.24 6.73 10.01
C PHE A 113 19.06 6.39 11.26
N SER A 114 20.35 6.77 11.27
CA SER A 114 21.25 6.58 12.40
C SER A 114 20.80 7.41 13.62
N GLY A 115 19.81 6.92 14.37
CA GLY A 115 19.27 7.57 15.56
C GLY A 115 17.88 7.05 15.89
N GLU A 116 16.92 7.31 15.02
CA GLU A 116 15.53 6.91 15.20
C GLU A 116 14.96 6.42 13.87
N VAL A 117 14.50 5.17 13.85
CA VAL A 117 13.87 4.56 12.68
C VAL A 117 12.40 4.98 12.66
N PRO A 118 11.89 5.54 11.55
CA PRO A 118 10.47 5.86 11.41
C PRO A 118 9.58 4.65 11.80
N PRO A 119 8.55 4.87 12.62
CA PRO A 119 7.66 3.78 13.07
C PRO A 119 6.96 3.09 11.89
N GLU A 120 6.72 3.79 10.78
CA GLU A 120 6.15 3.27 9.54
C GLU A 120 7.04 2.18 8.94
N LEU A 121 8.35 2.42 8.90
CA LEU A 121 9.34 1.45 8.42
C LEU A 121 9.41 0.22 9.34
N SER A 122 9.35 0.43 10.65
CA SER A 122 9.29 -0.67 11.63
C SER A 122 8.00 -1.49 11.49
N GLY A 123 6.85 -0.82 11.27
CA GLY A 123 5.55 -1.43 11.06
C GLY A 123 5.48 -2.27 9.78
N ILE A 124 6.05 -1.78 8.68
CA ILE A 124 6.20 -2.56 7.45
C ILE A 124 6.99 -3.84 7.72
N MET A 125 8.12 -3.74 8.41
CA MET A 125 8.96 -4.90 8.69
C MET A 125 8.30 -5.91 9.63
N TYR A 126 7.53 -5.43 10.61
CA TYR A 126 6.70 -6.27 11.47
C TYR A 126 5.73 -7.11 10.62
N TRP A 127 4.93 -6.47 9.76
CA TRP A 127 3.95 -7.16 8.92
C TRP A 127 4.57 -8.07 7.87
N LEU A 128 5.70 -7.68 7.28
CA LEU A 128 6.42 -8.53 6.33
C LEU A 128 6.96 -9.82 6.99
N GLY A 129 7.26 -9.77 8.30
CA GLY A 129 7.63 -10.93 9.10
C GLY A 129 6.51 -11.94 9.32
N ALA A 130 5.25 -11.51 9.25
CA ALA A 130 4.08 -12.39 9.44
C ALA A 130 3.93 -13.42 8.30
N PRO A 131 3.29 -14.58 8.54
CA PRO A 131 2.94 -15.53 7.47
C PRO A 131 2.07 -14.89 6.37
N ALA A 132 2.18 -15.41 5.13
CA ALA A 132 1.42 -14.86 4.00
C ALA A 132 -0.11 -14.92 4.22
N VAL A 133 -0.60 -15.96 4.89
CA VAL A 133 -2.03 -16.13 5.24
C VAL A 133 -2.52 -15.03 6.19
N GLU A 134 -1.68 -14.56 7.10
CA GLU A 134 -2.02 -13.49 8.03
C GLU A 134 -2.02 -12.12 7.32
N LEU A 135 -1.05 -11.94 6.43
CA LEU A 135 -0.89 -10.72 5.64
C LEU A 135 -2.06 -10.52 4.64
N ALA A 136 -2.51 -11.61 3.99
CA ALA A 136 -3.62 -11.58 3.05
C ALA A 136 -5.00 -11.81 3.68
N GLY A 137 -5.06 -12.37 4.89
CA GLY A 137 -6.30 -12.91 5.48
C GLY A 137 -7.46 -11.93 5.56
N TRP A 138 -7.22 -10.67 5.92
CA TRP A 138 -8.29 -9.66 5.97
C TRP A 138 -8.83 -9.27 4.61
N PHE A 139 -7.95 -9.13 3.61
CA PHE A 139 -8.40 -8.82 2.26
C PHE A 139 -9.28 -9.95 1.72
N CYS A 140 -8.87 -11.20 1.95
CA CYS A 140 -9.63 -12.38 1.58
C CYS A 140 -10.97 -12.48 2.31
N ASN A 141 -11.01 -12.19 3.61
CA ASN A 141 -12.25 -12.24 4.39
C ASN A 141 -13.21 -11.13 3.97
N TRP A 142 -12.72 -9.91 3.80
CA TRP A 142 -13.53 -8.78 3.35
C TRP A 142 -14.18 -9.05 1.99
N ARG A 143 -13.43 -9.63 1.04
CA ARG A 143 -13.96 -10.02 -0.29
C ARG A 143 -15.03 -11.10 -0.26
N ARG A 144 -15.12 -11.89 0.80
CA ARG A 144 -16.10 -12.96 0.97
C ARG A 144 -17.37 -12.51 1.67
N GLU A 145 -17.26 -11.53 2.56
CA GLU A 145 -18.34 -11.07 3.43
C GLU A 145 -19.04 -9.79 2.91
N GLY A 146 -18.37 -9.00 2.08
CA GLY A 146 -18.95 -7.83 1.38
C GLY A 146 -19.67 -8.18 0.09
#